data_AF-A0A0L8H116-F1
#
_entry.id   AF-A0A0L8H116-F1
#
_cell.length_a   1.000
_cell.length_b   1.000
_cell.length_c   1.000
_cell.angle_alpha   90.00
_cell.angle_beta   90.00
_cell.angle_gamma   90.00
#
_symmetry.space_group_name_H-M   'P 1'
#
loop_
_entity.id
_entity.type
_entity.pdbx_description
1 polymer ?
#
loop_
_entity_poly.entity_id
_entity_poly.type
_entity_poly.pdbx_seq_one_letter_code
_entity_poly.pdbx_strand_id
1 'polypeptide(L)'
;MPCTTYDAPACSKPTKCLGSQPLLQPPKPVRQHLISPPASPPVGWEPTLETEPVINYDLLAAVAALSPGEAHELHPPTENQPGIVVHICEEPDEFKDLAKPKIVQTMCPDRVK
;
A
#
# COMPACT_ATOMS: atom_id res chain seq x y z
N MET A 1 24.08 42.69 -17.62
CA MET A 1 24.16 41.91 -16.37
C MET A 1 24.02 40.44 -16.77
N PRO A 2 25.10 39.65 -16.70
CA PRO A 2 25.13 38.30 -17.26
C PRO A 2 24.38 37.29 -16.38
N CYS A 3 23.65 36.40 -17.05
CA CYS A 3 23.01 35.21 -16.48
C CYS A 3 24.12 34.23 -16.02
N THR A 4 24.10 33.81 -14.76
CA THR A 4 25.05 32.82 -14.24
C THR A 4 24.55 31.42 -14.57
N THR A 5 25.20 30.79 -15.54
CA THR A 5 25.10 29.35 -15.81
C THR A 5 25.57 28.58 -14.57
N TYR A 6 24.70 27.74 -14.01
CA TYR A 6 25.07 26.80 -12.94
C TYR A 6 25.51 25.48 -13.59
N ASP A 7 26.82 25.27 -13.66
CA ASP A 7 27.41 23.98 -14.04
C ASP A 7 27.17 22.96 -12.93
N ALA A 8 26.29 22.00 -13.19
CA ALA A 8 26.08 20.85 -12.33
C ALA A 8 27.19 19.81 -12.59
N PRO A 9 28.01 19.41 -11.60
CA PRO A 9 28.97 18.35 -11.81
C PRO A 9 28.24 17.01 -11.92
N ALA A 10 28.33 16.38 -13.10
CA ALA A 10 27.97 15.00 -13.32
C ALA A 10 28.84 14.09 -12.44
N CYS A 11 28.32 13.67 -11.30
CA CYS A 11 28.92 12.63 -10.48
C CYS A 11 28.31 11.29 -10.89
N SER A 12 28.87 10.69 -11.95
CA SER A 12 28.66 9.29 -12.28
C SER A 12 29.21 8.43 -11.15
N LYS A 13 28.34 7.93 -10.27
CA LYS A 13 28.67 6.82 -9.38
C LYS A 13 27.63 5.73 -9.58
N PRO A 14 28.05 4.47 -9.81
CA PRO A 14 27.12 3.36 -9.97
C PRO A 14 26.33 3.22 -8.67
N THR A 15 25.00 3.35 -8.77
CA THR A 15 24.06 3.11 -7.69
C THR A 15 24.18 1.66 -7.27
N LYS A 16 25.01 1.39 -6.27
CA LYS A 16 24.99 0.11 -5.56
C LYS A 16 23.59 -0.04 -4.95
N CYS A 17 23.00 -1.22 -5.14
CA CYS A 17 21.66 -1.59 -4.71
C CYS A 17 21.34 -1.04 -3.32
N LEU A 18 20.28 -0.23 -3.22
CA LEU A 18 19.78 0.42 -2.01
C LEU A 18 19.13 -0.64 -1.09
N GLY A 19 19.95 -1.57 -0.57
CA GLY A 19 19.48 -2.76 0.14
C GLY A 19 19.98 -2.88 1.58
N SER A 20 20.48 -1.80 2.19
CA SER A 20 20.81 -1.79 3.62
C SER A 20 20.94 -0.36 4.15
N GLN A 21 19.82 0.37 4.15
CA GLN A 21 19.70 1.57 4.98
C GLN A 21 19.30 1.08 6.39
N PRO A 22 20.09 1.36 7.46
CA PRO A 22 19.77 0.93 8.82
C PRO A 22 18.39 1.40 9.31
N LEU A 23 17.87 2.46 8.69
CA LEU A 23 16.55 3.06 8.97
C LEU A 23 15.37 2.24 8.41
N LEU A 24 15.62 1.31 7.48
CA LEU A 24 14.57 0.50 6.83
C LEU A 24 14.51 -0.93 7.39
N GLN A 25 15.20 -1.22 8.49
CA GLN A 25 15.10 -2.51 9.14
C GLN A 25 13.82 -2.56 9.98
N PRO A 26 13.00 -3.63 9.85
CA PRO A 26 11.87 -3.83 10.75
C PRO A 26 12.35 -3.76 12.21
N PRO A 27 11.61 -3.07 13.10
CA PRO A 27 11.95 -3.00 14.50
C PRO A 27 12.16 -4.40 15.08
N LYS A 28 13.13 -4.53 15.99
CA LYS A 28 13.38 -5.80 16.68
C LYS A 28 12.06 -6.31 17.28
N PRO A 29 11.71 -7.60 17.12
CA PRO A 29 10.42 -8.17 17.51
C PRO A 29 10.33 -8.35 19.04
N VAL A 30 10.45 -7.26 19.78
CA VAL A 30 10.43 -7.23 21.25
C VAL A 30 9.05 -6.70 21.66
N ARG A 31 8.36 -7.45 22.52
CA ARG A 31 7.01 -7.10 23.01
C ARG A 31 5.96 -6.97 21.89
N GLN A 32 6.02 -7.82 20.87
CA GLN A 32 5.04 -7.83 19.78
C GLN A 32 3.58 -8.04 20.26
N HIS A 33 3.39 -8.65 21.43
CA HIS A 33 2.07 -8.77 22.09
C HIS A 33 1.47 -7.44 22.57
N LEU A 34 2.27 -6.34 22.62
CA LEU A 34 1.78 -5.00 22.94
C LEU A 34 1.36 -4.19 21.71
N ILE A 35 1.72 -4.64 20.50
CA ILE A 35 1.36 -3.97 19.23
C ILE A 35 0.17 -4.64 18.54
N SER A 36 -0.18 -5.88 18.89
CA SER A 36 -1.49 -6.41 18.53
C SER A 36 -2.57 -5.83 19.46
N PRO A 37 -3.78 -5.52 18.96
CA PRO A 37 -4.92 -5.37 19.84
C PRO A 37 -5.06 -6.62 20.72
N PRO A 38 -5.65 -6.52 21.93
CA PRO A 38 -5.91 -7.69 22.76
C PRO A 38 -6.60 -8.76 21.91
N ALA A 39 -6.18 -10.02 22.07
CA ALA A 39 -6.63 -11.14 21.25
C ALA A 39 -8.15 -11.43 21.33
N SER A 40 -8.88 -10.67 22.12
CA SER A 40 -10.31 -10.76 22.33
C SER A 40 -11.01 -9.49 21.88
N PRO A 41 -12.23 -9.58 21.34
CA PRO A 41 -13.04 -8.41 21.08
C PRO A 41 -13.39 -7.70 22.41
N PRO A 42 -13.73 -6.40 22.37
CA PRO A 42 -14.09 -5.64 23.57
C PRO A 42 -15.24 -6.28 24.37
N VAL A 43 -15.30 -5.97 25.66
CA VAL A 43 -16.43 -6.37 26.52
C VAL A 43 -17.74 -5.85 25.91
N GLY A 44 -18.70 -6.75 25.67
CA GLY A 44 -19.99 -6.42 25.04
C GLY A 44 -20.02 -6.57 23.51
N TRP A 45 -18.93 -6.97 22.86
CA TRP A 45 -18.95 -7.32 21.45
C TRP A 45 -19.59 -8.70 21.26
N GLU A 46 -20.65 -8.75 20.47
CA GLU A 46 -21.33 -9.96 20.06
C GLU A 46 -21.22 -10.14 18.54
N PRO A 47 -20.99 -11.38 18.05
CA PRO A 47 -21.07 -11.66 16.62
C PRO A 47 -22.43 -11.23 16.09
N THR A 48 -22.45 -10.21 15.23
CA THR A 48 -23.65 -9.78 14.53
C THR A 48 -23.80 -10.59 13.25
N LEU A 49 -25.03 -10.92 12.87
CA LEU A 49 -25.31 -11.60 11.61
C LEU A 49 -24.81 -10.73 10.45
N GLU A 50 -23.83 -11.22 9.69
CA GLU A 50 -23.45 -10.58 8.45
C GLU A 50 -24.63 -10.62 7.47
N THR A 51 -25.02 -9.46 6.95
CA THR A 51 -26.03 -9.37 5.90
C THR A 51 -25.50 -9.97 4.60
N GLU A 52 -26.38 -10.44 3.73
CA GLU A 52 -25.98 -10.86 2.38
C GLU A 52 -25.26 -9.72 1.64
N PRO A 53 -24.21 -10.03 0.85
CA PRO A 53 -23.48 -9.02 0.11
C PRO A 53 -24.41 -8.37 -0.93
N VAL A 54 -24.74 -7.10 -0.71
CA VAL A 54 -25.51 -6.32 -1.67
C VAL A 54 -24.58 -5.91 -2.82
N ILE A 55 -24.86 -6.42 -4.02
CA ILE A 55 -24.13 -6.02 -5.22
C ILE A 55 -24.61 -4.62 -5.62
N ASN A 56 -23.73 -3.64 -5.48
CA ASN A 56 -23.98 -2.29 -5.97
C ASN A 56 -23.49 -2.16 -7.43
N TYR A 57 -24.42 -2.08 -8.37
CA TYR A 57 -24.12 -1.96 -9.80
C TYR A 57 -23.45 -0.64 -10.17
N ASP A 58 -23.70 0.44 -9.43
CA ASP A 58 -23.06 1.73 -9.68
C ASP A 58 -21.56 1.65 -9.38
N LEU A 59 -21.17 0.92 -8.33
CA LEU A 59 -19.76 0.67 -8.02
C LEU A 59 -19.10 -0.18 -9.11
N LEU A 60 -19.80 -1.20 -9.62
CA LEU A 60 -19.28 -2.02 -10.73
C LEU A 60 -19.06 -1.18 -12.00
N ALA A 61 -20.02 -0.33 -12.34
CA ALA A 61 -19.92 0.56 -13.49
C ALA A 61 -18.79 1.59 -13.31
N ALA A 62 -18.66 2.19 -12.13
CA ALA A 62 -17.60 3.14 -11.82
C ALA A 62 -16.22 2.49 -11.94
N VAL A 63 -16.04 1.29 -11.36
CA VAL A 63 -14.79 0.52 -11.46
C VAL A 63 -14.49 0.09 -12.90
N ALA A 64 -15.51 -0.19 -13.72
CA ALA A 64 -15.30 -0.52 -15.13
C ALA A 64 -14.93 0.70 -16.00
N ALA A 65 -15.32 1.91 -15.60
CA ALA A 65 -15.00 3.15 -16.31
C ALA A 65 -13.57 3.65 -16.04
N LEU A 66 -12.95 3.16 -14.96
CA LEU A 66 -11.57 3.46 -14.56
C LEU A 66 -10.59 3.08 -15.68
N SER A 67 -9.97 4.09 -16.29
CA SER A 67 -9.03 3.95 -17.41
C SER A 67 -7.62 4.43 -17.04
N PRO A 68 -6.55 3.68 -17.36
CA PRO A 68 -5.18 4.13 -17.13
C PRO A 68 -4.88 5.48 -17.78
N GLY A 69 -4.09 6.31 -17.09
CA GLY A 69 -3.68 7.63 -17.59
C GLY A 69 -4.71 8.76 -17.40
N GLU A 70 -5.94 8.46 -16.99
CA GLU A 70 -6.92 9.45 -16.56
C GLU A 70 -6.98 9.56 -15.03
N ALA A 71 -7.25 10.76 -14.52
CA ALA A 71 -7.50 11.00 -13.11
C ALA A 71 -9.00 10.94 -12.83
N HIS A 72 -9.43 10.03 -11.96
CA HIS A 72 -10.84 9.86 -11.60
C HIS A 72 -11.10 10.46 -10.22
N GLU A 73 -11.83 11.59 -10.18
CA GLU A 73 -12.26 12.22 -8.94
C GLU A 73 -13.43 11.45 -8.33
N LEU A 74 -13.21 10.81 -7.18
CA LEU A 74 -14.23 10.04 -6.47
C LEU A 74 -15.02 10.91 -5.50
N HIS A 75 -14.36 11.89 -4.88
CA HIS A 75 -15.00 12.79 -3.94
C HIS A 75 -14.38 14.18 -4.04
N PRO A 76 -15.17 15.24 -4.24
CA PRO A 76 -14.64 16.60 -4.26
C PRO A 76 -14.20 17.06 -2.87
N PRO A 77 -13.22 17.96 -2.77
CA PRO A 77 -12.84 18.55 -1.50
C PRO A 77 -14.01 19.34 -0.89
N THR A 78 -14.16 19.28 0.43
CA THR A 78 -15.05 20.15 1.20
C THR A 78 -14.24 20.94 2.23
N GLU A 79 -14.87 21.85 2.97
CA GLU A 79 -14.18 22.66 3.99
C GLU A 79 -13.48 21.80 5.05
N ASN A 80 -14.07 20.66 5.41
CA ASN A 80 -13.59 19.79 6.48
C ASN A 80 -12.88 18.53 6.00
N GLN A 81 -12.84 18.26 4.69
CA GLN A 81 -12.24 17.03 4.17
C GLN A 81 -11.55 17.24 2.82
N PRO A 82 -10.39 16.61 2.59
CA PRO A 82 -9.72 16.68 1.30
C PRO A 82 -10.51 15.92 0.22
N GLY A 83 -10.28 16.30 -1.04
CA GLY A 83 -10.79 15.54 -2.18
C GLY A 83 -10.05 14.21 -2.33
N ILE A 84 -10.71 13.26 -2.98
CA ILE A 84 -10.17 11.93 -3.28
C ILE A 84 -10.12 11.78 -4.79
N VAL A 85 -8.92 11.63 -5.33
CA VAL A 85 -8.66 11.41 -6.76
C VAL A 85 -7.82 10.15 -6.92
N VAL A 86 -8.27 9.25 -7.80
CA VAL A 86 -7.57 8.01 -8.13
C VAL A 86 -6.83 8.20 -9.45
N HIS A 87 -5.55 7.84 -9.47
CA HIS A 87 -4.76 7.76 -10.69
C HIS A 87 -4.47 6.29 -10.98
N ILE A 88 -4.88 5.82 -12.14
CA ILE A 88 -4.70 4.42 -12.52
C ILE A 88 -3.40 4.30 -13.30
N CYS A 89 -2.49 3.51 -12.77
CA CYS A 89 -1.26 3.17 -13.45
C CYS A 89 -1.50 2.01 -14.41
N GLU A 90 -0.81 2.05 -15.55
CA GLU A 90 -0.63 0.87 -16.39
C GLU A 90 0.23 -0.15 -15.62
N GLU A 91 -0.12 -1.43 -15.73
CA GLU A 91 0.80 -2.49 -15.33
C GLU A 91 1.98 -2.48 -16.30
N PRO A 92 3.23 -2.29 -15.84
CA PRO A 92 4.38 -2.33 -16.72
C PRO A 92 4.45 -3.72 -17.36
N ASP A 93 4.75 -3.79 -18.66
CA ASP A 93 4.83 -5.07 -19.38
C ASP A 93 5.81 -6.05 -18.71
N GLU A 94 6.82 -5.51 -18.01
CA GLU A 94 7.80 -6.24 -17.21
C GLU A 94 7.17 -7.11 -16.09
N PHE A 95 5.97 -6.75 -15.58
CA PHE A 95 5.27 -7.49 -14.52
C PHE A 95 4.30 -8.56 -15.04
N LYS A 96 3.99 -8.58 -16.33
CA LYS A 96 3.07 -9.57 -16.93
C LYS A 96 3.71 -10.96 -17.01
N ASP A 97 5.04 -11.01 -17.14
CA ASP A 97 5.84 -12.24 -17.21
C ASP A 97 6.49 -12.62 -15.86
N LEU A 98 6.42 -11.74 -14.85
CA LEU A 98 6.94 -12.03 -13.51
C LEU A 98 5.98 -12.98 -12.78
N ALA A 99 6.40 -14.24 -12.63
CA ALA A 99 5.70 -15.22 -11.82
C ALA A 99 5.41 -14.64 -10.42
N LYS A 100 4.13 -14.55 -10.05
CA LYS A 100 3.68 -14.09 -8.74
C LYS A 100 4.51 -14.77 -7.65
N PRO A 101 5.13 -14.03 -6.72
CA PRO A 101 5.97 -14.63 -5.70
C PRO A 101 5.17 -15.66 -4.91
N LYS A 102 5.59 -16.92 -4.98
CA LYS A 102 4.95 -18.02 -4.26
C LYS A 102 5.33 -17.92 -2.79
N ILE A 103 4.40 -17.46 -1.95
CA ILE A 103 4.59 -17.46 -0.50
C ILE A 103 4.66 -18.92 -0.03
N VAL A 104 5.80 -19.30 0.55
CA VAL A 104 5.98 -20.61 1.17
C VAL A 104 5.31 -20.59 2.53
N GLN A 105 4.41 -21.55 2.77
CA GLN A 105 3.77 -21.71 4.07
C GLN A 105 4.83 -22.07 5.12
N THR A 106 5.03 -21.22 6.11
CA THR A 106 5.85 -21.54 7.28
C THR A 106 5.01 -22.30 8.31
N MET A 107 5.57 -23.34 8.92
CA MET A 107 4.93 -23.99 10.06
C MET A 107 4.80 -23.05 11.24
N CYS A 108 3.75 -23.23 12.05
CA CYS A 108 3.60 -22.54 13.33
C CYS A 108 4.76 -22.98 14.27
N PRO A 109 5.46 -22.05 14.92
CA PRO A 109 6.50 -22.38 15.90
C PRO A 109 5.94 -23.20 17.06
N ASP A 110 6.78 -24.10 17.62
CA ASP A 110 6.42 -24.88 18.80
C ASP A 110 6.09 -23.96 19.99
N ARG A 111 4.99 -24.25 20.69
CA ARG A 111 4.67 -23.56 21.94
C ARG A 111 5.61 -24.06 23.03
N VAL A 112 6.56 -23.21 23.42
CA VAL A 112 7.37 -23.42 24.62
C VAL A 112 6.40 -23.47 25.81
N LYS A 113 6.36 -24.62 26.50
CA LYS A 113 5.57 -24.84 27.71
C LYS A 113 6.24 -24.20 28.93
#